data_AF-A0A920RB62-F1
#
_entry.id   AF-A0A920RB62-F1
#
_cell.length_a   1.000
_cell.length_b   1.000
_cell.length_c   1.000
_cell.angle_alpha   90.00
_cell.angle_beta   90.00
_cell.angle_gamma   90.00
#
_symmetry.space_group_name_H-M   'P 1'
#
loop_
_entity.id
_entity.type
_entity.pdbx_description
1 polymer ?
#
loop_
_entity_poly.entity_id
_entity_poly.type
_entity_poly.pdbx_seq_one_letter_code
_entity_poly.pdbx_strand_id
1 'polypeptide(L)'
;MNAQTVSLTSITNETPKGVFIEAALPFWENVESQIAVRYEDYGGNIGSEVSPKIALSWRPFETMLVRGSFSESFRAPNIGIVEQGLEAGSVVFNDPISNQAVRAGLLPPTPENGEAEHSYTLGGPAPYVGNEYADTYSAGFIWTPDGALDGLSVQADFWKFDVRDRVLPEPAISAVQPEIERFKKVVGDPNNYILNDSISSDSPVLDIPCDPNALTAQYGADSEERLNCVVNPALYTDTTQGVGISRAFRSESAGLITLTLAAINAGQIEADGVDVKLGYSWDNDLADSESVPITLMCANTSYSMYQV
;
A
#
# COMPACT_ATOMS: atom_id res chain seq x y z
N MET A 1 -14.90 12.93 -40.29
CA MET A 1 -14.07 13.74 -39.39
C MET A 1 -15.01 14.52 -38.50
N ASN A 2 -15.24 14.09 -37.25
CA ASN A 2 -15.88 14.90 -36.20
C ASN A 2 -16.05 14.07 -34.92
N ALA A 3 -15.35 14.48 -33.86
CA ALA A 3 -15.91 14.88 -32.56
C ALA A 3 -14.71 15.21 -31.65
N GLN A 4 -14.33 16.48 -31.59
CA GLN A 4 -13.47 17.00 -30.53
C GLN A 4 -14.42 17.65 -29.52
N THR A 5 -14.68 16.96 -28.41
CA THR A 5 -15.37 17.56 -27.28
C THR A 5 -14.29 18.05 -26.33
N VAL A 6 -14.05 19.35 -26.35
CA VAL A 6 -13.18 20.03 -25.38
C VAL A 6 -14.09 20.63 -24.33
N SER A 7 -14.12 20.04 -23.13
CA SER A 7 -14.86 20.58 -22.00
C SER A 7 -13.88 21.23 -21.03
N LEU A 8 -13.91 22.56 -20.95
CA LEU A 8 -13.20 23.33 -19.94
C LEU A 8 -14.13 23.58 -18.75
N THR A 9 -13.73 23.12 -17.56
CA THR A 9 -14.38 23.52 -16.30
C THR A 9 -13.36 24.30 -15.48
N SER A 10 -13.50 25.62 -15.42
CA SER A 10 -12.70 26.47 -14.53
C SER A 10 -13.53 26.91 -13.33
N ILE A 11 -13.09 26.61 -12.11
CA ILE A 11 -13.64 27.19 -10.87
C ILE A 11 -12.46 27.69 -10.00
N THR A 12 -12.68 28.79 -9.29
CA THR A 12 -11.71 29.69 -8.64
C THR A 12 -10.90 29.10 -7.46
N ASN A 13 -10.10 29.94 -6.78
CA ASN A 13 -8.93 29.63 -5.92
C ASN A 13 -9.06 28.62 -4.76
N GLU A 14 -10.22 28.05 -4.45
CA GLU A 14 -10.40 27.05 -3.37
C GLU A 14 -10.96 25.71 -3.90
N THR A 15 -11.08 25.57 -5.22
CA THR A 15 -11.61 24.38 -5.89
C THR A 15 -10.56 23.73 -6.78
N PRO A 16 -10.52 22.38 -6.87
CA PRO A 16 -9.67 21.68 -7.83
C PRO A 16 -9.90 22.22 -9.24
N LYS A 17 -8.82 22.52 -9.96
CA LYS A 17 -8.86 23.01 -11.34
C LYS A 17 -8.61 21.85 -12.29
N GLY A 18 -9.47 21.66 -13.28
CA GLY A 18 -9.35 20.54 -14.20
C GLY A 18 -9.44 20.95 -15.67
N VAL A 19 -8.66 20.29 -16.52
CA VAL A 19 -8.79 20.38 -17.98
C VAL A 19 -8.89 18.96 -18.52
N PHE A 20 -9.85 18.73 -19.41
CA PHE A 20 -10.05 17.44 -20.07
C PHE A 20 -10.08 17.62 -21.58
N ILE A 21 -9.34 16.77 -22.27
CA ILE A 21 -9.32 16.70 -23.73
C ILE A 21 -9.58 15.26 -24.13
N GLU A 22 -10.53 15.08 -25.07
CA GLU A 22 -10.84 13.79 -25.66
C GLU A 22 -10.94 13.92 -27.18
N ALA A 23 -10.38 12.94 -27.87
CA ALA A 23 -10.47 12.80 -29.31
C ALA A 23 -10.84 11.36 -29.67
N ALA A 24 -11.94 11.21 -30.43
CA ALA A 24 -12.25 9.98 -31.12
C ALA A 24 -11.67 10.05 -32.55
N LEU A 25 -10.71 9.17 -32.86
CA LEU A 25 -10.01 9.16 -34.14
C LEU A 25 -10.29 7.85 -34.89
N PRO A 26 -10.93 7.91 -36.08
CA PRO A 26 -10.98 6.75 -36.95
C PRO A 26 -9.60 6.58 -37.61
N PHE A 27 -8.82 5.59 -37.16
CA PHE A 27 -7.49 5.34 -37.74
C PHE A 27 -7.59 4.65 -39.11
N TRP A 28 -8.57 3.75 -39.28
CA TRP A 28 -8.89 3.03 -40.52
C TRP A 28 -10.40 2.77 -40.63
N GLU A 29 -10.89 2.31 -41.79
CA GLU A 29 -12.33 2.09 -42.07
C GLU A 29 -13.02 1.11 -41.10
N ASN A 30 -12.24 0.32 -40.37
CA ASN A 30 -12.70 -0.66 -39.40
C ASN A 30 -12.04 -0.53 -38.02
N VAL A 31 -11.36 0.59 -37.76
CA VAL A 31 -10.66 0.85 -36.49
C VAL A 31 -11.11 2.18 -35.92
N GLU A 32 -11.75 2.13 -34.76
CA GLU A 32 -12.10 3.30 -33.98
C GLU A 32 -11.17 3.40 -32.77
N SER A 33 -10.75 4.60 -32.44
CA SER A 33 -9.92 4.84 -31.27
C SER A 33 -10.41 6.05 -30.49
N GLN A 34 -10.08 6.04 -29.21
CA GLN A 34 -10.32 7.13 -28.29
C GLN A 34 -9.01 7.41 -27.56
N ILE A 35 -8.59 8.66 -27.57
CA ILE A 35 -7.50 9.14 -26.72
C ILE A 35 -8.08 10.26 -25.87
N ALA A 36 -7.88 10.18 -24.56
CA ALA A 36 -8.25 11.23 -23.65
C ALA A 36 -7.13 11.51 -22.65
N VAL A 37 -7.07 12.74 -22.18
CA VAL A 37 -6.18 13.16 -21.11
C VAL A 37 -6.94 14.12 -20.20
N ARG A 38 -6.87 13.86 -18.89
CA ARG A 38 -7.39 14.75 -17.87
C ARG A 38 -6.22 15.28 -17.04
N TYR A 39 -6.11 16.59 -16.92
CA TYR A 39 -5.24 17.24 -15.95
C TYR A 39 -6.08 17.79 -14.81
N GLU A 40 -5.67 17.56 -13.57
CA GLU A 40 -6.32 18.11 -12.38
C GLU A 40 -5.27 18.70 -11.44
N ASP A 41 -5.54 19.88 -10.87
CA ASP A 41 -4.68 20.57 -9.91
C ASP A 41 -5.50 20.87 -8.64
N TYR A 42 -5.13 20.18 -7.56
CA TYR A 42 -5.72 20.33 -6.24
C TYR A 42 -5.00 21.39 -5.39
N GLY A 43 -3.83 21.87 -5.83
CA GLY A 43 -3.00 22.81 -5.08
C GLY A 43 -2.42 22.23 -3.78
N GLY A 44 -1.77 23.09 -3.01
CA GLY A 44 -1.16 22.72 -1.72
C GLY A 44 -0.17 21.54 -1.85
N ASN A 45 -0.18 20.66 -0.86
CA ASN A 45 0.65 19.45 -0.84
C ASN A 45 0.08 18.29 -1.67
N ILE A 46 -1.19 18.37 -2.11
CA ILE A 46 -1.84 17.35 -2.95
C ILE A 46 -1.31 17.44 -4.40
N GLY A 47 -1.02 18.66 -4.85
CA GLY A 47 -0.41 18.91 -6.15
C GLY A 47 -1.37 18.68 -7.32
N SER A 48 -0.80 18.23 -8.44
CA SER A 48 -1.51 18.07 -9.72
C SER A 48 -1.26 16.70 -10.34
N GLU A 49 -2.23 16.20 -11.10
CA GLU A 49 -2.20 14.88 -11.70
C GLU A 49 -2.62 14.86 -13.17
N VAL A 50 -2.10 13.89 -13.94
CA VAL A 50 -2.46 13.65 -15.34
C VAL A 50 -2.97 12.22 -15.51
N SER A 51 -4.23 12.08 -15.91
CA SER A 51 -4.88 10.79 -16.15
C SER A 51 -5.08 10.54 -17.65
N PRO A 52 -4.18 9.81 -18.32
CA PRO A 52 -4.36 9.39 -19.70
C PRO A 52 -5.35 8.23 -19.84
N LYS A 53 -6.01 8.19 -20.99
CA LYS A 53 -6.81 7.05 -21.45
C LYS A 53 -6.62 6.83 -22.93
N ILE A 54 -6.45 5.57 -23.31
CA ILE A 54 -6.41 5.12 -24.70
C ILE A 54 -7.36 3.93 -24.82
N ALA A 55 -8.24 3.94 -25.79
CA ALA A 55 -9.08 2.81 -26.13
C ALA A 55 -9.11 2.60 -27.65
N LEU A 56 -9.21 1.34 -28.05
CA LEU A 56 -9.24 0.90 -29.44
C LEU A 56 -10.36 -0.11 -29.60
N SER A 57 -11.12 0.03 -30.68
CA SER A 57 -12.02 -0.99 -31.19
C SER A 57 -11.63 -1.29 -32.64
N TRP A 58 -11.57 -2.57 -32.98
CA TRP A 58 -11.20 -3.04 -34.31
C TRP A 58 -12.19 -4.10 -34.76
N ARG A 59 -12.72 -3.95 -35.97
CA ARG A 59 -13.54 -4.96 -36.64
C ARG A 59 -12.76 -5.59 -37.79
N PRO A 60 -11.96 -6.65 -37.54
CA PRO A 60 -11.24 -7.34 -38.62
C PRO A 60 -12.17 -7.78 -39.76
N PHE A 61 -13.38 -8.19 -39.41
CA PHE A 61 -14.49 -8.53 -40.29
C PHE A 61 -15.82 -8.24 -39.57
N GLU A 62 -16.95 -8.20 -40.28
CA GLU A 62 -18.23 -7.73 -39.73
C GLU A 62 -18.70 -8.51 -38.50
N THR A 63 -18.37 -9.80 -38.44
CA THR A 63 -18.76 -10.71 -37.36
C THR A 63 -17.82 -10.71 -36.16
N MET A 64 -16.68 -9.99 -36.18
CA MET A 64 -15.74 -9.94 -35.06
C MET A 64 -15.43 -8.51 -34.64
N LEU A 65 -15.51 -8.27 -33.34
CA LEU A 65 -15.09 -7.04 -32.69
C LEU A 65 -14.00 -7.36 -31.68
N VAL A 66 -12.84 -6.75 -31.84
CA VAL A 66 -11.74 -6.76 -30.86
C VAL A 66 -11.71 -5.40 -30.18
N ARG A 67 -11.52 -5.38 -28.86
CA ARG A 67 -11.44 -4.15 -28.06
C ARG A 67 -10.23 -4.22 -27.15
N GLY A 68 -9.63 -3.07 -26.89
CA GLY A 68 -8.61 -2.93 -25.87
C GLY A 68 -8.62 -1.53 -25.30
N SER A 69 -8.28 -1.39 -24.03
CA SER A 69 -8.11 -0.09 -23.40
C SER A 69 -7.04 -0.10 -22.32
N PHE A 70 -6.46 1.07 -22.14
CA PHE A 70 -5.64 1.42 -20.99
C PHE A 70 -6.13 2.76 -20.43
N SER A 71 -6.21 2.88 -19.12
CA SER A 71 -6.43 4.17 -18.47
C SER A 71 -5.78 4.19 -17.11
N GLU A 72 -5.17 5.32 -16.78
CA GLU A 72 -4.72 5.64 -15.43
C GLU A 72 -5.73 6.59 -14.79
N SER A 73 -5.91 6.44 -13.48
CA SER A 73 -6.78 7.28 -12.66
C SER A 73 -6.15 7.48 -11.30
N PHE A 74 -6.61 8.49 -10.57
CA PHE A 74 -6.12 8.75 -9.23
C PHE A 74 -7.26 9.11 -8.27
N ARG A 75 -6.94 9.07 -6.98
CA ARG A 75 -7.80 9.52 -5.90
C ARG A 75 -7.01 10.43 -4.99
N ALA A 76 -7.39 11.70 -4.94
CA ALA A 76 -6.85 12.65 -3.98
C ALA A 76 -7.19 12.23 -2.54
N PRO A 77 -6.31 12.50 -1.57
CA PRO A 77 -6.57 12.17 -0.17
C PRO A 77 -7.74 12.97 0.38
N ASN A 78 -8.47 12.37 1.33
CA ASN A 78 -9.55 13.03 2.02
C ASN A 78 -8.98 14.16 2.92
N ILE A 79 -9.54 15.36 2.86
CA ILE A 79 -9.13 16.51 3.69
C ILE A 79 -9.17 16.19 5.19
N GLY A 80 -10.07 15.31 5.65
CA GLY A 80 -10.09 14.83 7.03
C GLY A 80 -8.82 14.06 7.40
N ILE A 81 -8.28 13.24 6.50
CA ILE A 81 -7.01 12.52 6.74
C ILE A 81 -5.84 13.50 6.75
N VAL A 82 -5.83 14.47 5.83
CA VAL A 82 -4.77 15.48 5.70
C VAL A 82 -4.70 16.36 6.97
N GLU A 83 -5.85 16.85 7.45
CA GLU A 83 -5.91 17.87 8.51
C GLU A 83 -6.18 17.30 9.91
N GLN A 84 -6.85 16.15 10.02
CA GLN A 84 -7.28 15.57 11.31
C GLN A 84 -6.65 14.20 11.58
N GLY A 85 -6.33 13.44 10.53
CA GLY A 85 -5.81 12.08 10.63
C GLY A 85 -6.89 11.01 10.57
N LEU A 86 -6.46 9.76 10.74
CA LEU A 86 -7.36 8.60 10.83
C LEU A 86 -7.99 8.51 12.22
N GLU A 87 -9.01 7.66 12.36
CA GLU A 87 -9.58 7.37 13.68
C GLU A 87 -8.56 6.68 14.60
N ALA A 88 -8.75 6.89 15.91
CA ALA A 88 -7.94 6.23 16.91
C ALA A 88 -8.10 4.71 16.85
N GLY A 89 -6.99 3.99 16.99
CA GLY A 89 -6.97 2.54 16.88
C GLY A 89 -5.94 1.91 17.81
N SER A 90 -6.16 0.63 18.11
CA SER A 90 -5.18 -0.20 18.80
C SER A 90 -4.62 -1.23 17.82
N VAL A 91 -3.31 -1.43 17.88
CA VAL A 91 -2.59 -2.43 17.10
C VAL A 91 -1.70 -3.25 18.00
N VAL A 92 -1.56 -4.54 17.66
CA VAL A 92 -0.60 -5.46 18.28
C VAL A 92 0.45 -5.80 17.23
N PHE A 93 1.70 -5.71 17.61
CA PHE A 93 2.82 -6.07 16.74
C PHE A 93 3.98 -6.60 17.58
N ASN A 94 4.89 -7.35 16.95
CA ASN A 94 6.07 -7.85 17.65
C ASN A 94 7.20 -6.83 17.55
N ASP A 95 7.63 -6.31 18.69
CA ASP A 95 8.79 -5.43 18.79
C ASP A 95 10.04 -6.23 19.22
N PRO A 96 11.08 -6.35 18.38
CA PRO A 96 12.32 -7.02 18.75
C PRO A 96 12.98 -6.43 20.00
N ILE A 97 12.94 -5.11 20.19
CA ILE A 97 13.70 -4.47 21.28
C ILE A 97 12.97 -4.60 22.63
N SER A 98 11.66 -4.89 22.65
CA SER A 98 10.98 -5.27 23.90
C SER A 98 11.52 -6.57 24.49
N ASN A 99 12.12 -7.44 23.67
CA ASN A 99 12.79 -8.65 24.15
C ASN A 99 14.13 -8.33 24.83
N GLN A 100 14.27 -8.72 26.10
CA GLN A 100 15.50 -8.52 26.87
C GLN A 100 16.71 -9.22 26.25
N ALA A 101 16.56 -10.41 25.67
CA ALA A 101 17.66 -11.13 25.03
C ALA A 101 18.16 -10.42 23.76
N VAL A 102 17.26 -9.74 23.03
CA VAL A 102 17.65 -8.87 21.90
C VAL A 102 18.43 -7.67 22.43
N ARG A 103 17.93 -6.98 23.47
CA ARG A 103 18.65 -5.84 24.08
C ARG A 103 19.98 -6.22 24.69
N ALA A 104 20.10 -7.44 25.21
CA ALA A 104 21.36 -8.03 25.65
C ALA A 104 22.30 -8.38 24.48
N GLY A 105 21.84 -8.31 23.22
CA GLY A 105 22.62 -8.67 22.04
C GLY A 105 22.82 -10.18 21.84
N LEU A 106 21.98 -11.01 22.47
CA LEU A 106 22.03 -12.47 22.36
C LEU A 106 21.18 -13.00 21.20
N LEU A 107 20.15 -12.25 20.81
CA LEU A 107 19.28 -12.55 19.67
C LEU A 107 19.32 -11.41 18.64
N PRO A 108 19.16 -11.72 17.34
CA PRO A 108 19.07 -10.68 16.32
C PRO A 108 17.75 -9.90 16.45
N PRO A 109 17.75 -8.57 16.19
CA PRO A 109 16.58 -7.72 16.33
C PRO A 109 15.63 -7.88 15.13
N THR A 110 14.91 -9.00 15.10
CA THR A 110 13.90 -9.33 14.07
C THR A 110 12.52 -9.55 14.71
N PRO A 111 11.41 -9.35 13.97
CA PRO A 111 10.06 -9.56 14.52
C PRO A 111 9.82 -10.96 15.09
N GLU A 112 10.55 -11.98 14.63
CA GLU A 112 10.47 -13.36 15.16
C GLU A 112 11.03 -13.49 16.58
N ASN A 113 11.98 -12.62 16.95
CA ASN A 113 12.53 -12.53 18.30
C ASN A 113 11.87 -11.40 19.12
N GLY A 114 10.82 -10.78 18.59
CA GLY A 114 10.11 -9.71 19.28
C GLY A 114 9.06 -10.21 20.26
N GLU A 115 8.76 -9.35 21.22
CA GLU A 115 7.64 -9.53 22.14
C GLU A 115 6.42 -8.79 21.62
N ALA A 116 5.23 -9.31 21.92
CA ALA A 116 3.98 -8.67 21.51
C ALA A 116 3.76 -7.38 22.30
N GLU A 117 3.72 -6.25 21.59
CA GLU A 117 3.47 -4.94 22.14
C GLU A 117 2.12 -4.40 21.70
N HIS A 118 1.48 -3.66 22.60
CA HIS A 118 0.21 -3.00 22.37
C HIS A 118 0.43 -1.50 22.18
N SER A 119 0.04 -0.98 21.02
CA SER A 119 0.15 0.44 20.69
C SER A 119 -1.22 1.05 20.42
N TYR A 120 -1.46 2.25 20.96
CA TYR A 120 -2.71 3.00 20.81
C TYR A 120 -2.46 4.31 20.06
N THR A 121 -2.76 4.35 18.76
CA THR A 121 -2.61 5.59 17.99
C THR A 121 -3.89 6.40 18.05
N LEU A 122 -3.78 7.71 18.26
CA LEU A 122 -4.90 8.64 18.15
C LEU A 122 -5.27 8.95 16.70
N GLY A 123 -4.37 8.63 15.75
CA GLY A 123 -4.39 9.17 14.40
C GLY A 123 -3.83 10.60 14.38
N GLY A 124 -2.86 10.86 13.51
CA GLY A 124 -2.27 12.18 13.32
C GLY A 124 -2.60 12.76 11.93
N PRO A 125 -2.64 14.10 11.78
CA PRO A 125 -2.74 14.74 10.47
C PRO A 125 -1.66 14.23 9.53
N ALA A 126 -2.02 13.96 8.28
CA ALA A 126 -1.10 13.48 7.25
C ALA A 126 -0.95 14.54 6.14
N PRO A 127 -0.33 15.71 6.41
CA PRO A 127 -0.26 16.82 5.45
C PRO A 127 0.58 16.51 4.21
N TYR A 128 1.36 15.43 4.24
CA TYR A 128 2.28 15.03 3.17
C TYR A 128 1.84 13.76 2.45
N VAL A 129 0.65 13.24 2.74
CA VAL A 129 0.11 12.09 2.00
C VAL A 129 -0.25 12.53 0.57
N GLY A 130 0.25 11.78 -0.41
CA GLY A 130 -0.03 11.96 -1.82
C GLY A 130 -1.29 11.23 -2.28
N ASN A 131 -1.50 11.26 -3.59
CA ASN A 131 -2.62 10.62 -4.26
C ASN A 131 -2.47 9.10 -4.30
N GLU A 132 -3.60 8.39 -4.36
CA GLU A 132 -3.64 6.97 -4.74
C GLU A 132 -3.82 6.87 -6.25
N TYR A 133 -3.30 5.80 -6.87
CA TYR A 133 -3.38 5.61 -8.33
C TYR A 133 -4.00 4.26 -8.66
N ALA A 134 -4.67 4.20 -9.81
CA ALA A 134 -5.23 2.97 -10.34
C ALA A 134 -5.08 2.92 -11.87
N ASP A 135 -4.33 1.93 -12.34
CA ASP A 135 -4.20 1.58 -13.74
C ASP A 135 -5.21 0.49 -14.09
N THR A 136 -5.93 0.68 -15.19
CA THR A 136 -6.91 -0.28 -15.71
C THR A 136 -6.53 -0.68 -17.12
N TYR A 137 -6.38 -1.99 -17.33
CA TYR A 137 -6.17 -2.60 -18.63
C TYR A 137 -7.38 -3.46 -18.96
N SER A 138 -7.84 -3.37 -20.20
CA SER A 138 -8.83 -4.31 -20.73
C SER A 138 -8.45 -4.76 -22.14
N ALA A 139 -8.72 -6.01 -22.45
CA ALA A 139 -8.56 -6.55 -23.79
C ALA A 139 -9.60 -7.65 -23.99
N GLY A 140 -10.33 -7.63 -25.10
CA GLY A 140 -11.36 -8.63 -25.33
C GLY A 140 -11.80 -8.70 -26.76
N PHE A 141 -12.59 -9.72 -27.06
CA PHE A 141 -13.23 -9.86 -28.35
C PHE A 141 -14.64 -10.42 -28.20
N ILE A 142 -15.46 -10.14 -29.21
CA ILE A 142 -16.76 -10.76 -29.43
C ILE A 142 -16.76 -11.25 -30.88
N TRP A 143 -17.15 -12.49 -31.10
CA TRP A 143 -17.26 -13.11 -32.40
C TRP A 143 -18.61 -13.79 -32.55
N THR A 144 -19.37 -13.36 -33.54
CA THR A 144 -20.71 -13.84 -33.87
C THR A 144 -20.74 -14.26 -35.34
N PRO A 145 -20.15 -15.41 -35.70
CA PRO A 145 -20.01 -15.83 -37.09
C PRO A 145 -21.36 -16.07 -37.77
N ASP A 146 -21.36 -15.92 -39.09
CA ASP A 146 -22.50 -16.17 -39.96
C ASP A 146 -22.35 -17.50 -40.74
N GLY A 147 -23.36 -17.82 -41.55
CA GLY A 147 -23.34 -18.98 -42.44
C GLY A 147 -23.43 -20.31 -41.70
N ALA A 148 -22.40 -21.15 -41.82
CA ALA A 148 -22.41 -22.51 -41.26
C ALA A 148 -22.41 -22.55 -39.72
N LEU A 149 -22.07 -21.42 -39.07
CA LEU A 149 -22.03 -21.27 -37.62
C LEU A 149 -23.01 -20.19 -37.14
N ASP A 150 -24.02 -19.86 -37.95
CA ASP A 150 -25.02 -18.87 -37.59
C ASP A 150 -25.68 -19.22 -36.24
N GLY A 151 -25.91 -18.20 -35.42
CA GLY A 151 -26.38 -18.33 -34.05
C GLY A 151 -25.29 -18.55 -32.99
N LEU A 152 -24.04 -18.87 -33.37
CA LEU A 152 -22.93 -18.95 -32.41
C LEU A 152 -22.49 -17.56 -31.93
N SER A 153 -22.20 -17.43 -30.64
CA SER A 153 -21.58 -16.25 -30.03
C SER A 153 -20.44 -16.66 -29.11
N VAL A 154 -19.25 -16.10 -29.33
CA VAL A 154 -18.07 -16.32 -28.51
C VAL A 154 -17.56 -14.97 -28.03
N GLN A 155 -17.38 -14.82 -26.72
CA GLN A 155 -16.82 -13.62 -26.13
C GLN A 155 -15.77 -14.00 -25.10
N ALA A 156 -14.66 -13.25 -25.08
CA ALA A 156 -13.68 -13.31 -24.01
C ALA A 156 -13.21 -11.89 -23.70
N ASP A 157 -13.25 -11.50 -22.42
CA ASP A 157 -12.77 -10.21 -21.95
C ASP A 157 -11.78 -10.43 -20.80
N PHE A 158 -10.54 -9.99 -21.00
CA PHE A 158 -9.49 -9.89 -20.00
C PHE A 158 -9.50 -8.48 -19.38
N TRP A 159 -9.26 -8.43 -18.08
CA TRP A 159 -9.12 -7.20 -17.32
C TRP A 159 -7.96 -7.31 -16.32
N LYS A 160 -7.29 -6.19 -16.07
CA LYS A 160 -6.30 -6.03 -15.00
C LYS A 160 -6.47 -4.66 -14.36
N PHE A 161 -6.42 -4.63 -13.03
CA PHE A 161 -6.41 -3.44 -12.20
C PHE A 161 -5.16 -3.45 -11.33
N ASP A 162 -4.35 -2.39 -11.42
CA ASP A 162 -3.19 -2.17 -10.57
C ASP A 162 -3.42 -0.90 -9.74
N VAL A 163 -3.70 -1.06 -8.45
CA VAL A 163 -3.89 0.05 -7.51
C VAL A 163 -2.63 0.21 -6.69
N ARG A 164 -2.09 1.43 -6.58
CA ARG A 164 -0.85 1.74 -5.85
C ARG A 164 -0.99 2.99 -4.99
N ASP A 165 -0.02 3.17 -4.07
CA ASP A 165 0.12 4.34 -3.21
C ASP A 165 -1.13 4.64 -2.38
N ARG A 166 -1.78 3.57 -1.89
CA ARG A 166 -3.02 3.70 -1.12
C ARG A 166 -2.76 4.45 0.18
N VAL A 167 -3.71 5.29 0.58
CA VAL A 167 -3.67 5.99 1.85
C VAL A 167 -4.08 5.01 2.95
N LEU A 168 -3.10 4.52 3.69
CA LEU A 168 -3.25 3.50 4.73
C LEU A 168 -2.69 4.02 6.06
N PRO A 169 -3.20 3.53 7.22
CA PRO A 169 -2.55 3.81 8.50
C PRO A 169 -1.11 3.30 8.49
N GLU A 170 -0.17 4.09 9.01
CA GLU A 170 1.20 3.62 9.18
C GLU A 170 1.25 2.38 10.11
N PRO A 171 1.93 1.29 9.71
CA PRO A 171 2.17 0.15 10.60
C PRO A 171 3.03 0.55 11.78
N ALA A 172 2.66 0.07 12.97
CA ALA A 172 3.45 0.29 14.17
C ALA A 172 4.91 -0.19 14.03
N ILE A 173 5.13 -1.33 13.36
CA ILE A 173 6.48 -1.86 13.11
C ILE A 173 7.31 -0.93 12.21
N SER A 174 6.70 -0.30 11.21
CA SER A 174 7.37 0.68 10.34
C SER A 174 7.78 1.93 11.13
N ALA A 175 6.93 2.38 12.05
CA ALA A 175 7.19 3.55 12.89
C ALA A 175 8.41 3.34 13.82
N VAL A 176 8.62 2.13 14.33
CA VAL A 176 9.80 1.81 15.17
C VAL A 176 11.03 1.37 14.37
N GLN A 177 10.90 1.15 13.05
CA GLN A 177 11.99 0.67 12.21
C GLN A 177 13.25 1.55 12.25
N PRO A 178 13.17 2.90 12.24
CA PRO A 178 14.36 3.74 12.36
C PRO A 178 15.14 3.50 13.66
N GLU A 179 14.45 3.18 14.75
CA GLU A 179 15.08 2.82 16.03
C GLU A 179 15.76 1.45 15.94
N ILE A 180 15.10 0.46 15.36
CA ILE A 180 15.68 -0.88 15.12
C ILE A 180 16.95 -0.76 14.26
N GLU A 181 16.96 0.08 13.23
CA GLU A 181 18.14 0.33 12.40
C GLU A 181 19.28 1.04 13.15
N ARG A 182 18.96 1.91 14.12
CA ARG A 182 19.98 2.47 15.01
C ARG A 182 20.52 1.42 15.97
N PHE A 183 19.65 0.61 16.58
CA PHE A 183 20.02 -0.49 17.46
C PHE A 183 20.98 -1.46 16.78
N LYS A 184 20.67 -1.88 15.54
CA LYS A 184 21.52 -2.76 14.72
C LYS A 184 22.94 -2.23 14.50
N LYS A 185 23.16 -0.91 14.53
CA LYS A 185 24.48 -0.29 14.35
C LYS A 185 25.33 -0.30 15.61
N VAL A 186 24.71 -0.38 16.79
CA VAL A 186 25.39 -0.22 18.08
C VAL A 186 25.47 -1.52 18.88
N VAL A 187 24.58 -2.48 18.62
CA VAL A 187 24.61 -3.81 19.23
C VAL A 187 25.89 -4.57 18.86
N GLY A 188 26.48 -5.26 19.83
CA GLY A 188 27.70 -6.05 19.64
C GLY A 188 29.02 -5.33 19.94
N ASP A 189 29.04 -4.00 20.06
CA ASP A 189 30.21 -3.28 20.61
C ASP A 189 30.15 -3.31 22.15
N PRO A 190 31.10 -3.95 22.85
CA PRO A 190 31.09 -4.09 24.30
C PRO A 190 31.05 -2.76 25.07
N ASN A 191 31.49 -1.66 24.46
CA ASN A 191 31.49 -0.34 25.10
C ASN A 191 30.09 0.30 25.14
N ASN A 192 29.14 -0.25 24.39
CA ASN A 192 27.79 0.29 24.28
C ASN A 192 26.82 -0.30 25.32
N TYR A 193 27.30 -1.09 26.28
CA TYR A 193 26.46 -1.83 27.22
C TYR A 193 26.46 -1.22 28.62
N ILE A 194 25.28 -1.23 29.24
CA ILE A 194 25.04 -0.81 30.62
C ILE A 194 24.16 -1.84 31.35
N LEU A 195 24.18 -1.83 32.68
CA LEU A 195 23.29 -2.66 33.47
C LEU A 195 21.84 -2.16 33.36
N ASN A 196 20.90 -3.07 33.12
CA ASN A 196 19.50 -2.77 32.88
C ASN A 196 18.84 -2.19 34.14
N ASP A 197 19.19 -2.69 35.32
CA ASP A 197 18.78 -2.17 36.64
C ASP A 197 19.34 -0.77 36.99
N SER A 198 20.27 -0.24 36.17
CA SER A 198 20.79 1.12 36.27
C SER A 198 20.10 2.09 35.30
N ILE A 199 19.16 1.61 34.48
CA ILE A 199 18.44 2.43 33.51
C ILE A 199 17.34 3.23 34.18
N SER A 200 16.55 2.65 35.08
CA SER A 200 15.39 3.36 35.62
C SER A 200 15.76 4.68 36.31
N SER A 201 14.89 5.69 36.17
CA SER A 201 15.12 7.03 36.75
C SER A 201 15.14 7.05 38.28
N ASP A 202 14.59 6.01 38.93
CA ASP A 202 14.63 5.82 40.38
C ASP A 202 15.81 4.97 40.85
N SER A 203 16.66 4.49 39.93
CA SER A 203 17.85 3.73 40.30
C SER A 203 18.84 4.63 41.06
N PRO A 204 19.44 4.14 42.17
CA PRO A 204 20.36 4.94 42.98
C PRO A 204 21.65 5.32 42.24
N VAL A 205 21.98 4.58 41.18
CA VAL A 205 23.11 4.84 40.30
C VAL A 205 22.65 4.62 38.86
N LEU A 206 22.94 5.58 37.99
CA LEU A 206 22.44 5.58 36.61
C LEU A 206 23.51 5.13 35.62
N ASP A 207 23.08 4.37 34.62
CA ASP A 207 23.82 4.03 33.41
C ASP A 207 25.21 3.41 33.70
N ILE A 208 25.25 2.44 34.62
CA ILE A 208 26.47 1.73 35.01
C ILE A 208 26.95 0.88 33.82
N PRO A 209 28.18 1.10 33.30
CA PRO A 209 28.73 0.29 32.23
C PRO A 209 28.90 -1.18 32.63
N CYS A 210 28.69 -2.08 31.67
CA CYS A 210 28.95 -3.52 31.84
C CYS A 210 29.64 -4.09 30.60
N ASP A 211 30.46 -5.13 30.77
CA ASP A 211 31.09 -5.85 29.65
C ASP A 211 30.33 -7.17 29.41
N PRO A 212 29.58 -7.28 28.29
CA PRO A 212 28.81 -8.48 27.99
C PRO A 212 29.69 -9.72 27.80
N ASN A 213 30.92 -9.59 27.28
CA ASN A 213 31.80 -10.73 27.02
C ASN A 213 32.40 -11.26 28.32
N ALA A 214 32.79 -10.36 29.22
CA ALA A 214 33.29 -10.74 30.54
C ALA A 214 32.20 -11.48 31.34
N LEU A 215 30.97 -10.97 31.32
CA LEU A 215 29.83 -11.61 31.98
C LEU A 215 29.49 -12.97 31.37
N THR A 216 29.50 -13.11 30.05
CA THR A 216 29.33 -14.42 29.38
C THR A 216 30.42 -15.40 29.79
N ALA A 217 31.68 -14.98 29.89
CA ALA A 217 32.79 -15.85 30.28
C ALA A 217 32.71 -16.31 31.74
N GLN A 218 32.20 -15.46 32.63
CA GLN A 218 32.14 -15.73 34.07
C GLN A 218 30.88 -16.50 34.49
N TYR A 219 29.71 -16.12 33.94
CA TYR A 219 28.41 -16.59 34.39
C TYR A 219 27.66 -17.41 33.33
N GLY A 220 28.09 -17.38 32.07
CA GLY A 220 27.42 -18.02 30.93
C GLY A 220 26.50 -17.06 30.17
N ALA A 221 26.17 -17.41 28.92
CA ALA A 221 25.37 -16.56 28.03
C ALA A 221 23.91 -16.36 28.49
N ASP A 222 23.33 -17.40 29.12
CA ASP A 222 21.94 -17.42 29.57
C ASP A 222 21.77 -16.98 31.04
N SER A 223 22.83 -16.43 31.65
CA SER A 223 22.80 -15.99 33.05
C SER A 223 22.00 -14.71 33.24
N GLU A 224 21.43 -14.51 34.43
CA GLU A 224 20.73 -13.27 34.79
C GLU A 224 21.66 -12.06 34.71
N GLU A 225 22.93 -12.21 35.10
CA GLU A 225 23.94 -11.16 35.01
C GLU A 225 24.19 -10.76 33.55
N ARG A 226 24.29 -11.73 32.64
CA ARG A 226 24.49 -11.46 31.22
C ARG A 226 23.26 -10.82 30.58
N LEU A 227 22.05 -11.28 30.94
CA LEU A 227 20.79 -10.72 30.48
C LEU A 227 20.55 -9.31 31.04
N ASN A 228 21.08 -8.99 32.23
CA ASN A 228 21.04 -7.64 32.80
C ASN A 228 21.97 -6.66 32.07
N CYS A 229 22.96 -7.14 31.32
CA CYS A 229 23.85 -6.28 30.55
C CYS A 229 23.29 -6.01 29.14
N VAL A 230 22.71 -4.84 28.94
CA VAL A 230 21.95 -4.47 27.73
C VAL A 230 22.58 -3.29 27.00
N VAL A 231 22.35 -3.18 25.69
CA VAL A 231 22.75 -2.01 24.90
C VAL A 231 22.11 -0.75 25.49
N ASN A 232 22.91 0.29 25.66
CA ASN A 232 22.48 1.58 26.21
C ASN A 232 21.36 2.21 25.34
N PRO A 233 20.15 2.42 25.88
CA PRO A 233 19.03 3.03 25.16
C PRO A 233 19.33 4.40 24.56
N ALA A 234 20.23 5.18 25.15
CA ALA A 234 20.59 6.50 24.65
C ALA A 234 21.30 6.47 23.29
N LEU A 235 21.78 5.31 22.84
CA LEU A 235 22.48 5.14 21.56
C LEU A 235 21.54 4.85 20.39
N TYR A 236 20.31 4.41 20.66
CA TYR A 236 19.37 4.00 19.62
C TYR A 236 17.98 4.65 19.72
N THR A 237 17.57 5.16 20.88
CA THR A 237 16.32 5.92 21.02
C THR A 237 16.50 7.35 20.50
N ASP A 238 15.44 7.93 19.91
CA ASP A 238 15.44 9.35 19.52
C ASP A 238 15.11 10.25 20.73
N THR A 239 15.68 11.45 20.74
CA THR A 239 15.33 12.53 21.65
C THR A 239 14.03 13.24 21.29
N THR A 240 13.51 13.07 20.08
CA THR A 240 12.24 13.63 19.62
C THR A 240 11.04 12.85 20.15
N GLN A 241 10.90 12.79 21.48
CA GLN A 241 9.73 12.21 22.15
C GLN A 241 8.47 12.97 21.75
N GLY A 242 7.38 12.27 21.39
CA GLY A 242 6.10 12.92 21.08
C GLY A 242 5.52 12.62 19.70
N VAL A 243 6.30 12.03 18.80
CA VAL A 243 5.88 11.76 17.41
C VAL A 243 5.96 10.26 17.15
N GLY A 244 4.92 9.67 16.57
CA GLY A 244 4.93 8.24 16.26
C GLY A 244 4.76 7.34 17.48
N ILE A 245 5.42 6.18 17.40
CA ILE A 245 5.67 5.28 18.52
C ILE A 245 7.06 5.59 19.06
N SER A 246 7.17 5.78 20.37
CA SER A 246 8.44 6.04 21.06
C SER A 246 8.61 5.08 22.23
N ARG A 247 9.84 4.89 22.72
CA ARG A 247 10.05 4.19 23.99
C ARG A 247 9.82 5.11 25.19
N ALA A 248 9.26 4.54 26.25
CA ALA A 248 9.21 5.18 27.54
C ALA A 248 10.63 5.56 27.99
N PHE A 249 10.80 6.82 28.41
CA PHE A 249 12.07 7.33 28.87
C PHE A 249 12.61 6.47 30.02
N ARG A 250 13.87 6.05 29.92
CA ARG A 250 14.56 5.26 30.95
C ARG A 250 13.79 4.02 31.40
N SER A 251 13.20 3.29 30.45
CA SER A 251 12.50 2.03 30.71
C SER A 251 13.41 0.81 30.65
N GLU A 252 13.41 0.01 31.70
CA GLU A 252 14.15 -1.27 31.81
C GLU A 252 13.54 -2.39 30.96
N SER A 253 12.26 -2.29 30.64
CA SER A 253 11.55 -3.20 29.74
C SER A 253 11.56 -2.71 28.29
N ALA A 254 12.12 -1.52 28.03
CA ALA A 254 12.00 -0.83 26.76
C ALA A 254 10.54 -0.61 26.33
N GLY A 255 9.60 -0.47 27.27
CA GLY A 255 8.18 -0.35 26.97
C GLY A 255 7.85 0.81 26.02
N LEU A 256 6.86 0.62 25.16
CA LEU A 256 6.44 1.62 24.18
C LEU A 256 5.40 2.60 24.76
N ILE A 257 5.44 3.83 24.24
CA ILE A 257 4.39 4.84 24.38
C ILE A 257 3.97 5.27 22.98
N THR A 258 2.66 5.34 22.77
CA THR A 258 2.11 5.74 21.47
C THR A 258 1.62 7.17 21.55
N LEU A 259 2.06 8.03 20.63
CA LEU A 259 1.76 9.45 20.72
C LEU A 259 1.01 9.98 19.51
N THR A 260 1.21 9.47 18.29
CA THR A 260 0.32 9.66 17.11
C THR A 260 0.92 8.94 15.89
N LEU A 261 0.12 8.22 15.09
CA LEU A 261 0.53 7.72 13.77
C LEU A 261 -0.31 8.37 12.69
N ALA A 262 0.34 8.88 11.65
CA ALA A 262 -0.33 9.45 10.49
C ALA A 262 -0.62 8.38 9.44
N ALA A 263 -1.47 8.73 8.45
CA ALA A 263 -1.59 7.91 7.26
C ALA A 263 -0.37 8.11 6.35
N ILE A 264 0.00 7.05 5.63
CA ILE A 264 1.08 7.05 4.63
C ILE A 264 0.55 6.52 3.30
N ASN A 265 1.22 6.85 2.19
CA ASN A 265 1.02 6.14 0.93
C ASN A 265 1.76 4.81 1.00
N ALA A 266 1.02 3.72 0.94
CA ALA A 266 1.56 2.38 0.98
C ALA A 266 0.66 1.39 0.24
N GLY A 267 1.25 0.26 -0.12
CA GLY A 267 0.53 -0.89 -0.61
C GLY A 267 0.16 -0.83 -2.08
N GLN A 268 -0.06 -2.02 -2.62
CA GLN A 268 -0.35 -2.32 -4.01
C GLN A 268 -1.38 -3.46 -4.06
N ILE A 269 -2.37 -3.32 -4.92
CA ILE A 269 -3.38 -4.35 -5.19
C ILE A 269 -3.33 -4.62 -6.69
N GLU A 270 -3.09 -5.87 -7.06
CA GLU A 270 -3.21 -6.30 -8.45
C GLU A 270 -4.35 -7.31 -8.54
N ALA A 271 -5.35 -6.99 -9.36
CA ALA A 271 -6.48 -7.87 -9.63
C ALA A 271 -6.59 -8.08 -11.13
N ASP A 272 -6.57 -9.33 -11.58
CA ASP A 272 -6.68 -9.68 -12.99
C ASP A 272 -7.64 -10.85 -13.20
N GLY A 273 -8.19 -10.94 -14.40
CA GLY A 273 -9.13 -12.01 -14.69
C GLY A 273 -9.57 -12.06 -16.13
N VAL A 274 -10.32 -13.12 -16.43
CA VAL A 274 -10.93 -13.38 -17.73
C VAL A 274 -12.38 -13.81 -17.55
N ASP A 275 -13.27 -13.17 -18.30
CA ASP A 275 -14.66 -13.58 -18.48
C ASP A 275 -14.80 -14.20 -19.86
N VAL A 276 -15.34 -15.41 -19.94
CA VAL A 276 -15.58 -16.13 -21.19
C VAL A 276 -17.05 -16.46 -21.29
N LYS A 277 -17.69 -16.08 -22.41
CA LYS A 277 -19.08 -16.39 -22.71
C LYS A 277 -19.17 -17.13 -24.03
N LEU A 278 -19.93 -18.20 -24.02
CA LEU A 278 -20.27 -19.00 -25.19
C LEU A 278 -21.79 -19.09 -25.27
N GLY A 279 -22.37 -18.73 -26.41
CA GLY A 279 -23.80 -18.81 -26.65
C GLY A 279 -24.10 -19.45 -27.99
N TYR A 280 -25.26 -20.09 -28.09
CA TYR A 280 -25.83 -20.51 -29.37
C TYR A 280 -27.32 -20.18 -29.40
N SER A 281 -27.79 -19.53 -30.47
CA SER A 281 -29.20 -19.19 -30.70
C SER A 281 -29.74 -19.81 -31.98
N TRP A 282 -31.01 -20.19 -31.99
CA TRP A 282 -31.67 -20.70 -33.20
C TRP A 282 -33.16 -20.33 -33.20
N ASP A 283 -33.72 -20.25 -34.40
CA ASP A 283 -35.14 -19.96 -34.61
C ASP A 283 -35.96 -21.25 -34.61
N ASN A 284 -37.13 -21.21 -33.99
CA ASN A 284 -38.12 -22.28 -34.02
C ASN A 284 -39.36 -21.86 -34.84
N ASP A 285 -40.09 -22.84 -35.38
CA ASP A 285 -41.28 -22.65 -36.24
C ASP A 285 -42.46 -21.86 -35.59
N LEU A 286 -42.34 -21.51 -34.31
CA LEU A 286 -43.32 -20.73 -33.54
C LEU A 286 -43.01 -19.23 -33.47
N ALA A 287 -42.04 -18.73 -34.25
CA ALA A 287 -41.52 -17.36 -34.22
C ALA A 287 -40.89 -16.95 -32.87
N ASP A 288 -40.56 -17.92 -32.03
CA ASP A 288 -39.79 -17.73 -30.80
C ASP A 288 -38.33 -18.15 -31.06
N SER A 289 -37.39 -17.24 -30.74
CA SER A 289 -35.95 -17.50 -30.79
C SER A 289 -35.48 -18.11 -29.46
N GLU A 290 -34.84 -19.28 -29.49
CA GLU A 290 -34.25 -19.91 -28.30
C GLU A 290 -32.73 -19.65 -28.23
N SER A 291 -32.17 -19.55 -27.02
CA SER A 291 -30.72 -19.38 -26.83
C SER A 291 -30.21 -20.10 -25.58
N VAL A 292 -28.98 -20.64 -25.67
CA VAL A 292 -28.30 -21.30 -24.54
C VAL A 292 -26.97 -20.58 -24.26
N PRO A 293 -26.89 -19.73 -23.22
CA PRO A 293 -25.65 -19.10 -22.81
C PRO A 293 -24.91 -19.95 -21.75
N ILE A 294 -23.60 -20.03 -21.88
CA ILE A 294 -22.65 -20.54 -20.89
C ILE A 294 -21.68 -19.39 -20.57
N THR A 295 -21.49 -19.10 -19.28
CA THR A 295 -20.56 -18.06 -18.82
C THR A 295 -19.59 -18.68 -17.81
N LEU A 296 -18.30 -18.41 -17.98
CA LEU A 296 -17.22 -18.81 -17.09
C LEU A 296 -16.39 -17.58 -16.74
N MET A 297 -16.24 -17.29 -15.45
CA MET A 297 -15.42 -16.20 -14.95
C MET A 297 -14.30 -16.75 -14.09
N CYS A 298 -13.06 -16.32 -14.36
CA CYS A 298 -11.90 -16.60 -13.52
C CYS A 298 -11.25 -15.28 -13.12
N ALA A 299 -10.98 -15.11 -11.83
CA ALA A 299 -10.34 -13.92 -11.27
C ALA A 299 -9.23 -14.35 -10.31
N ASN A 300 -8.14 -13.63 -10.33
CA ASN A 300 -7.05 -13.72 -9.37
C ASN A 300 -6.86 -12.34 -8.73
N THR A 301 -6.42 -12.33 -7.47
CA THR A 301 -6.15 -11.06 -6.78
C THR A 301 -5.00 -11.25 -5.82
N SER A 302 -4.02 -10.37 -5.93
CA SER A 302 -2.88 -10.28 -5.03
C SER A 302 -2.86 -8.94 -4.30
N TYR A 303 -2.42 -8.98 -3.05
CA TYR A 303 -2.40 -7.83 -2.16
C TYR A 303 -1.03 -7.73 -1.51
N SER A 304 -0.42 -6.55 -1.58
CA SER A 304 0.72 -6.16 -0.78
C SER A 304 0.33 -4.91 -0.01
N MET A 305 0.21 -4.97 1.32
CA MET A 305 -0.26 -3.83 2.11
C MET A 305 0.84 -2.80 2.37
N TYR A 306 2.09 -3.24 2.52
CA TYR A 306 3.24 -2.40 2.81
C TYR A 306 4.44 -2.96 2.05
N GLN A 307 5.07 -2.14 1.20
CA GLN A 307 6.37 -2.48 0.62
C GLN A 307 7.42 -2.27 1.72
N VAL A 308 8.10 -3.35 2.12
CA VAL A 308 9.17 -3.34 3.13
C VAL A 308 10.49 -2.96 2.49
#